data_AF-A0A4R7BWL8-F1
#
_entry.id   AF-A0A4R7BWL8-F1
#
_cell.length_a   1.000
_cell.length_b   1.000
_cell.length_c   1.000
_cell.angle_alpha   90.00
_cell.angle_beta   90.00
_cell.angle_gamma   90.00
#
_symmetry.space_group_name_H-M   'P 1'
#
loop_
_entity.id
_entity.type
_entity.pdbx_description
1 polymer ?
#
loop_
_entity_poly.entity_id
_entity_poly.type
_entity_poly.pdbx_seq_one_letter_code
_entity_poly.pdbx_strand_id
1 'polypeptide(L)'
;MTKAEITTTTTREDAERKMQRQADVLVQREVLVCMSSLVATLAQGFGFINPDGGPVRRELSALAEQAAELASPIADYEEAARNAGWSVIGGDFENMSLASTVDHPEDAVATASPGDACGWEDLCEEFGLDAYESEVFEHWSVTEWLAGKLEEQGEKVDRDFAGLCIWARTTTGQAIGMDGCIRAIVQATDYASAEAAA
;
A
#
# COMPACT_ATOMS: atom_id res chain seq x y z
N MET A 1 -13.91 20.61 32.75
CA MET A 1 -13.70 19.21 32.33
C MET A 1 -14.37 18.30 33.34
N THR A 2 -15.38 17.56 32.91
CA THR A 2 -16.12 16.63 33.77
C THR A 2 -15.34 15.32 33.94
N LYS A 3 -15.60 14.59 35.02
CA LYS A 3 -14.92 13.31 35.32
C LYS A 3 -15.07 12.28 34.17
N ALA A 4 -16.17 12.35 33.42
CA ALA A 4 -16.41 11.52 32.24
C ALA A 4 -15.48 11.85 31.06
N GLU A 5 -15.26 13.14 30.76
CA GLU A 5 -14.34 13.58 29.69
C GLU A 5 -12.90 13.15 29.96
N ILE A 6 -12.47 13.19 31.22
CA ILE A 6 -11.12 12.76 31.64
C ILE A 6 -10.97 11.24 31.44
N THR A 7 -11.96 10.44 31.86
CA THR A 7 -11.90 8.98 31.72
C THR A 7 -11.90 8.53 30.25
N THR A 8 -12.73 9.12 29.39
CA THR A 8 -12.78 8.76 27.95
C THR A 8 -11.49 9.13 27.23
N THR A 9 -10.87 10.26 27.59
CA THR A 9 -9.60 10.70 26.99
C THR A 9 -8.47 9.75 27.36
N THR A 10 -8.37 9.33 28.63
CA THR A 10 -7.36 8.37 29.09
C THR A 10 -7.49 7.01 28.39
N THR A 11 -8.71 6.50 28.20
CA THR A 11 -8.92 5.21 27.51
C THR A 11 -8.51 5.23 26.04
N ARG A 12 -8.69 6.37 25.35
CA ARG A 12 -8.28 6.52 23.94
C ARG A 12 -6.76 6.59 23.82
N GLU A 13 -6.11 7.38 24.68
CA GLU A 13 -4.65 7.48 24.70
C GLU A 13 -3.98 6.14 25.01
N ASP A 14 -4.54 5.35 25.92
CA ASP A 14 -4.00 4.02 26.24
C ASP A 14 -4.12 3.05 25.06
N ALA A 15 -5.24 3.10 24.32
CA ALA A 15 -5.44 2.32 23.10
C ALA A 15 -4.44 2.71 22.00
N GLU A 16 -4.23 4.01 21.78
CA GLU A 16 -3.24 4.52 20.82
C GLU A 16 -1.81 4.09 21.19
N ARG A 17 -1.44 4.17 22.48
CA ARG A 17 -0.14 3.69 22.95
C ARG A 17 0.03 2.19 22.76
N LYS A 18 -1.03 1.40 22.98
CA LYS A 18 -1.01 -0.04 22.75
C LYS A 18 -0.80 -0.35 21.26
N MET A 19 -1.57 0.29 20.39
CA MET A 19 -1.47 0.15 18.94
C MET A 19 -0.06 0.48 18.45
N GLN A 20 0.50 1.62 18.88
CA GLN A 20 1.86 2.00 18.48
C GLN A 20 2.90 0.98 18.91
N ARG A 21 2.80 0.44 20.13
CA ARG A 21 3.72 -0.62 20.60
C ARG A 21 3.62 -1.89 19.77
N GLN A 22 2.41 -2.29 19.38
CA GLN A 22 2.22 -3.48 18.53
C GLN A 22 2.81 -3.25 17.14
N ALA A 23 2.61 -2.07 16.55
CA ALA A 23 3.21 -1.69 15.28
C ALA A 23 4.75 -1.71 15.37
N ASP A 24 5.33 -1.14 16.42
CA ASP A 24 6.78 -1.15 16.62
C ASP A 24 7.34 -2.58 16.75
N VAL A 25 6.62 -3.46 17.46
CA VAL A 25 7.01 -4.88 17.59
C VAL A 25 6.93 -5.62 16.25
N LEU A 26 5.90 -5.35 15.44
CA LEU A 26 5.78 -5.92 14.10
C LEU A 26 6.95 -5.46 13.23
N VAL A 27 7.25 -4.17 13.20
CA VAL A 27 8.37 -3.61 12.43
C VAL A 27 9.70 -4.24 12.85
N GLN A 28 9.96 -4.35 14.16
CA GLN A 28 11.20 -4.96 14.67
C GLN A 28 11.40 -6.42 14.26
N ARG A 29 10.31 -7.14 13.97
CA ARG A 29 10.37 -8.57 13.61
C ARG A 29 10.42 -8.79 12.11
N GLU A 30 9.67 -7.98 11.36
CA GLU A 30 9.33 -8.28 9.98
C GLU A 30 9.98 -7.31 8.98
N VAL A 31 10.47 -6.15 9.42
CA VAL A 31 11.26 -5.22 8.61
C VAL A 31 12.74 -5.43 8.91
N LEU A 32 13.53 -5.73 7.89
CA LEU A 32 14.90 -6.22 8.04
C LEU A 32 15.93 -5.10 7.88
N VAL A 33 16.13 -4.65 6.64
CA VAL A 33 17.20 -3.69 6.31
C VAL A 33 16.74 -2.74 5.21
N CYS A 34 17.21 -1.50 5.29
CA CYS A 34 17.01 -0.51 4.24
C CYS A 34 17.82 -0.88 3.00
N MET A 35 17.14 -0.94 1.86
CA MET A 35 17.67 -1.32 0.56
C MET A 35 17.69 -0.15 -0.43
N SER A 36 17.27 1.06 -0.01
CA SER A 36 17.13 2.23 -0.89
C SER A 36 18.39 2.53 -1.69
N SER A 37 19.58 2.50 -1.07
CA SER A 37 20.84 2.77 -1.78
C SER A 37 21.16 1.71 -2.84
N LEU A 38 20.84 0.44 -2.58
CA LEU A 38 21.05 -0.64 -3.55
C LEU A 38 20.08 -0.50 -4.73
N VAL A 39 18.79 -0.34 -4.43
CA VAL A 39 17.76 -0.17 -5.46
C VAL A 39 18.07 1.05 -6.32
N ALA A 40 18.38 2.21 -5.71
CA ALA A 40 18.74 3.42 -6.46
C ALA A 40 19.98 3.22 -7.34
N THR A 41 21.00 2.51 -6.86
CA THR A 41 22.21 2.23 -7.65
C THR A 41 21.90 1.33 -8.85
N LEU A 42 21.08 0.30 -8.66
CA LEU A 42 20.70 -0.62 -9.74
C LEU A 42 19.76 0.03 -10.75
N ALA A 43 18.77 0.78 -10.28
CA ALA A 43 17.84 1.53 -11.13
C ALA A 43 18.57 2.53 -12.04
N GLN A 44 19.59 3.22 -11.52
CA GLN A 44 20.44 4.11 -12.34
C GLN A 44 21.24 3.37 -13.41
N GLY A 45 21.54 2.09 -13.20
CA GLY A 45 22.22 1.23 -14.18
C GLY A 45 21.29 0.71 -15.29
N PHE A 46 19.98 0.82 -15.13
CA PHE A 46 19.01 0.38 -16.14
C PHE A 46 19.25 1.10 -17.47
N GLY A 47 19.15 0.34 -18.58
CA GLY A 47 19.43 0.84 -19.93
C GLY A 47 20.91 1.01 -20.29
N PHE A 48 21.83 1.02 -19.32
CA PHE A 48 23.28 1.09 -19.56
C PHE A 48 23.96 -0.27 -19.60
N ILE A 49 23.32 -1.31 -19.04
CA ILE A 49 23.85 -2.67 -18.99
C ILE A 49 23.45 -3.39 -20.27
N ASN A 50 24.45 -3.74 -21.09
CA ASN A 50 24.20 -4.49 -22.32
C ASN A 50 23.92 -5.99 -22.00
N PRO A 51 22.71 -6.51 -22.31
CA PRO A 51 22.33 -7.89 -22.00
C PRO A 51 23.00 -8.94 -22.91
N ASP A 52 23.58 -8.55 -24.04
CA ASP A 52 24.15 -9.48 -25.03
C ASP A 52 25.53 -10.05 -24.62
N GLY A 53 26.14 -9.52 -23.56
CA GLY A 53 27.47 -9.95 -23.12
C GLY A 53 27.50 -11.20 -22.22
N GLY A 54 26.49 -12.07 -22.32
CA GLY A 54 26.41 -13.36 -21.62
C GLY A 54 25.42 -13.41 -20.45
N PRO A 55 25.25 -14.59 -19.82
CA PRO A 55 24.18 -14.85 -18.84
C PRO A 55 24.23 -13.93 -17.62
N VAL A 56 25.41 -13.71 -17.04
CA VAL A 56 25.59 -12.83 -15.87
C VAL A 56 25.15 -11.38 -16.16
N ARG A 57 25.44 -10.87 -17.37
CA ARG A 57 25.03 -9.52 -17.75
C ARG A 57 23.53 -9.42 -18.00
N ARG A 58 22.92 -10.48 -18.52
CA ARG A 58 21.47 -10.56 -18.67
C ARG A 58 20.76 -10.56 -17.31
N GLU A 59 21.23 -11.36 -16.36
CA GLU A 59 20.68 -11.39 -15.00
C GLU A 59 20.82 -10.03 -14.30
N LEU A 60 21.99 -9.39 -14.42
CA LEU A 60 22.19 -8.06 -13.86
C LEU A 60 21.32 -7.00 -14.54
N SER A 61 21.13 -7.09 -15.86
CA SER A 61 20.23 -6.20 -16.60
C SER A 61 18.78 -6.36 -16.15
N ALA A 62 18.33 -7.60 -15.94
CA ALA A 62 16.98 -7.88 -15.44
C ALA A 62 16.79 -7.37 -14.01
N LEU A 63 17.79 -7.54 -13.14
CA LEU A 63 17.73 -7.00 -11.78
C LEU A 63 17.73 -5.45 -11.76
N ALA A 64 18.45 -4.81 -12.69
CA ALA A 64 18.42 -3.35 -12.85
C ALA A 64 17.06 -2.85 -13.34
N GLU A 65 16.41 -3.60 -14.24
CA GLU A 65 15.03 -3.34 -14.68
C GLU A 65 14.05 -3.46 -13.52
N GLN A 66 14.09 -4.56 -12.75
CA GLN A 66 13.28 -4.72 -11.53
C GLN A 66 13.50 -3.57 -10.55
N ALA A 67 14.74 -3.12 -10.35
CA ALA A 67 15.04 -1.99 -9.46
C ALA A 67 14.44 -0.68 -9.97
N ALA A 68 14.46 -0.44 -11.29
CA ALA A 68 13.85 0.73 -11.90
C ALA A 68 12.32 0.71 -11.78
N GLU A 69 11.70 -0.46 -12.00
CA GLU A 69 10.26 -0.65 -11.78
C GLU A 69 9.90 -0.49 -10.31
N LEU A 70 10.69 -1.00 -9.38
CA LEU A 70 10.40 -0.88 -7.96
C LEU A 70 10.46 0.59 -7.48
N ALA A 71 11.39 1.36 -8.04
CA ALA A 71 11.55 2.78 -7.75
C ALA A 71 10.58 3.69 -8.53
N SER A 72 9.82 3.16 -9.49
CA SER A 72 8.86 3.97 -10.25
C SER A 72 7.69 4.40 -9.35
N PRO A 73 7.14 5.62 -9.57
CA PRO A 73 5.97 6.08 -8.84
C PRO A 73 4.79 5.10 -8.96
N ILE A 74 3.94 5.09 -7.94
CA ILE A 74 2.73 4.26 -7.91
C ILE A 74 1.56 5.10 -8.39
N ALA A 75 0.82 4.61 -9.39
CA ALA A 75 -0.41 5.22 -9.84
C ALA A 75 -1.51 5.07 -8.77
N ASP A 76 -2.04 6.19 -8.28
CA ASP A 76 -3.15 6.27 -7.34
C ASP A 76 -4.39 6.81 -8.05
N TYR A 77 -5.12 5.88 -8.66
CA TYR A 77 -6.39 6.16 -9.34
C TYR A 77 -7.53 6.46 -8.34
N GLU A 78 -7.45 5.94 -7.12
CA GLU A 78 -8.46 6.17 -6.09
C GLU A 78 -8.47 7.63 -5.64
N GLU A 79 -7.30 8.18 -5.34
CA GLU A 79 -7.15 9.58 -5.00
C GLU A 79 -7.52 10.49 -6.18
N ALA A 80 -7.17 10.09 -7.41
CA ALA A 80 -7.51 10.83 -8.64
C ALA A 80 -9.04 10.95 -8.79
N ALA A 81 -9.74 9.82 -8.68
CA ALA A 81 -11.18 9.78 -8.74
C ALA A 81 -11.82 10.60 -7.60
N ARG A 82 -11.35 10.45 -6.36
CA ARG A 82 -11.88 11.20 -5.21
C ARG A 82 -11.73 12.71 -5.34
N ASN A 83 -10.57 13.17 -5.82
CA ASN A 83 -10.35 14.61 -6.05
C ASN A 83 -11.19 15.15 -7.21
N ALA A 84 -11.52 14.30 -8.19
CA ALA A 84 -12.50 14.61 -9.23
C ALA A 84 -13.96 14.54 -8.72
N GLY A 85 -14.18 14.27 -7.43
CA GLY A 85 -15.50 14.28 -6.79
C GLY A 85 -16.20 12.92 -6.76
N TRP A 86 -15.54 11.85 -7.23
CA TRP A 86 -16.10 10.51 -7.18
C TRP A 86 -16.06 9.94 -5.76
N SER A 87 -17.17 9.34 -5.34
CA SER A 87 -17.25 8.68 -4.04
C SER A 87 -18.01 7.36 -4.13
N VAL A 88 -17.66 6.41 -3.26
CA VAL A 88 -18.37 5.14 -3.15
C VAL A 88 -19.64 5.35 -2.33
N ILE A 89 -20.81 5.09 -2.92
CA ILE A 89 -22.11 5.06 -2.23
C ILE A 89 -22.50 3.60 -1.93
N GLY A 90 -22.58 3.26 -0.63
CA GLY A 90 -23.14 2.00 -0.08
C GLY A 90 -22.25 0.76 -0.24
N GLY A 91 -22.15 -0.18 0.70
CA GLY A 91 -22.91 -0.39 1.93
C GLY A 91 -22.23 -1.33 2.94
N ASP A 92 -22.86 -1.43 4.12
CA ASP A 92 -22.41 -2.17 5.29
C ASP A 92 -22.09 -3.66 5.03
N PHE A 93 -21.11 -4.17 5.77
CA PHE A 93 -20.42 -5.46 5.68
C PHE A 93 -21.27 -6.75 5.81
N GLU A 94 -22.61 -6.69 5.78
CA GLU A 94 -23.49 -7.85 5.99
C GLU A 94 -24.40 -8.13 4.78
N ASN A 95 -23.82 -8.40 3.61
CA ASN A 95 -24.32 -9.41 2.67
C ASN A 95 -23.46 -9.44 1.40
N MET A 96 -22.95 -10.63 1.12
CA MET A 96 -22.21 -10.97 -0.09
C MET A 96 -23.12 -10.73 -1.31
N SER A 97 -22.72 -9.80 -2.19
CA SER A 97 -23.41 -9.28 -3.39
C SER A 97 -24.08 -7.91 -3.19
N LEU A 98 -23.31 -6.82 -3.31
CA LEU A 98 -23.88 -5.52 -3.64
C LEU A 98 -22.85 -4.66 -4.37
N ALA A 99 -23.25 -4.17 -5.54
CA ALA A 99 -22.47 -3.27 -6.39
C ALA A 99 -22.11 -1.98 -5.65
N SER A 100 -20.83 -1.59 -5.67
CA SER A 100 -20.43 -0.24 -5.28
C SER A 100 -20.88 0.73 -6.37
N THR A 101 -21.88 1.55 -6.10
CA THR A 101 -22.24 2.66 -6.99
C THR A 101 -21.30 3.83 -6.73
N VAL A 102 -20.67 4.38 -7.76
CA VAL A 102 -19.84 5.59 -7.66
C VAL A 102 -20.70 6.80 -8.06
N ASP A 103 -20.70 7.86 -7.26
CA ASP A 103 -21.49 9.09 -7.51
C ASP A 103 -20.59 10.29 -7.79
N HIS A 104 -21.00 11.14 -8.75
CA HIS A 104 -20.31 12.35 -9.18
C HIS A 104 -21.20 13.58 -8.97
N PRO A 105 -20.71 14.70 -8.39
CA PRO A 105 -21.56 15.74 -7.82
C PRO A 105 -22.22 16.73 -8.79
N GLU A 106 -22.03 16.66 -10.12
CA GLU A 106 -22.52 17.75 -10.99
C GLU A 106 -23.14 17.44 -12.36
N ASP A 107 -23.47 16.20 -12.74
CA ASP A 107 -24.58 15.89 -13.67
C ASP A 107 -24.57 14.39 -14.03
N ALA A 108 -25.75 13.77 -13.92
CA ALA A 108 -26.07 12.38 -14.27
C ALA A 108 -25.41 11.29 -13.40
N VAL A 109 -26.26 10.42 -12.85
CA VAL A 109 -25.88 9.16 -12.23
C VAL A 109 -25.14 8.32 -13.28
N ALA A 110 -23.81 8.39 -13.31
CA ALA A 110 -22.98 7.39 -13.96
C ALA A 110 -23.09 6.12 -13.12
N THR A 111 -24.18 5.38 -13.29
CA THR A 111 -24.24 4.01 -12.81
C THR A 111 -23.24 3.23 -13.64
N ALA A 112 -22.05 2.97 -13.09
CA ALA A 112 -21.24 1.87 -13.57
C ALA A 112 -22.13 0.62 -13.51
N SER A 113 -22.57 0.15 -14.68
CA SER A 113 -23.40 -1.05 -14.75
C SER A 113 -22.55 -2.22 -14.25
N PRO A 114 -23.10 -3.20 -13.48
CA PRO A 114 -22.31 -4.21 -12.76
C PRO A 114 -21.61 -5.26 -13.65
N GLY A 115 -21.32 -4.93 -14.90
CA GLY A 115 -20.84 -5.84 -15.93
C GLY A 115 -19.34 -5.76 -16.21
N ASP A 116 -18.75 -4.57 -16.42
CA ASP A 116 -17.48 -4.49 -17.16
C ASP A 116 -16.55 -3.28 -16.85
N ALA A 117 -16.70 -2.57 -15.71
CA ALA A 117 -15.67 -1.62 -15.23
C ALA A 117 -15.35 -1.90 -13.76
N CYS A 118 -14.17 -2.46 -13.53
CA CYS A 118 -13.73 -3.21 -12.35
C CYS A 118 -12.53 -2.52 -11.69
N GLY A 119 -12.66 -1.26 -11.27
CA GLY A 119 -11.65 -0.60 -10.43
C GLY A 119 -11.62 0.92 -10.61
N TRP A 120 -10.86 1.61 -9.74
CA TRP A 120 -10.60 3.04 -9.89
C TRP A 120 -9.84 3.38 -11.18
N GLU A 121 -8.99 2.46 -11.64
CA GLU A 121 -8.24 2.58 -12.91
C GLU A 121 -9.18 2.66 -14.11
N ASP A 122 -10.09 1.69 -14.27
CA ASP A 122 -11.09 1.69 -15.35
C ASP A 122 -11.97 2.95 -15.33
N LEU A 123 -12.35 3.41 -14.13
CA LEU A 123 -13.10 4.65 -13.95
C LEU A 123 -12.27 5.85 -14.41
N CYS A 124 -11.00 5.95 -14.00
CA CYS A 124 -10.12 7.01 -14.44
C CYS A 124 -9.94 6.98 -15.96
N GLU A 125 -9.77 5.81 -16.58
CA GLU A 125 -9.67 5.69 -18.04
C GLU A 125 -10.96 6.13 -18.75
N GLU A 126 -12.13 5.70 -18.28
CA GLU A 126 -13.43 6.04 -18.87
C GLU A 126 -13.69 7.56 -18.86
N PHE A 127 -13.32 8.22 -17.75
CA PHE A 127 -13.56 9.65 -17.55
C PHE A 127 -12.36 10.53 -17.90
N GLY A 128 -11.27 9.95 -18.41
CA GLY A 128 -10.06 10.68 -18.79
C GLY A 128 -9.38 11.39 -17.62
N LEU A 129 -9.38 10.77 -16.44
CA LEU A 129 -8.69 11.26 -15.25
C LEU A 129 -7.27 10.70 -15.22
N ASP A 130 -6.29 11.59 -15.11
CA ASP A 130 -4.90 11.19 -14.87
C ASP A 130 -4.74 10.68 -13.43
N ALA A 131 -4.05 9.56 -13.26
CA ALA A 131 -3.69 9.05 -11.94
C ALA A 131 -2.80 10.05 -11.20
N TYR A 132 -2.96 10.15 -9.88
CA TYR A 132 -1.90 10.75 -9.08
C TYR A 132 -0.72 9.79 -9.02
N GLU A 133 0.49 10.34 -9.00
CA GLU A 133 1.70 9.54 -8.86
C GLU A 133 2.23 9.69 -7.43
N SER A 134 2.15 8.60 -6.67
CA SER A 134 2.74 8.51 -5.34
C SER A 134 4.22 8.16 -5.45
N GLU A 135 5.09 9.07 -5.02
CA GLU A 135 6.54 8.88 -5.05
C GLU A 135 6.97 7.78 -4.05
N VAL A 136 7.87 6.90 -4.50
CA VAL A 136 8.52 5.91 -3.64
C VAL A 136 9.75 6.55 -3.00
N PHE A 137 9.76 6.70 -1.68
CA PHE A 137 10.86 7.34 -0.96
C PHE A 137 11.88 6.35 -0.41
N GLU A 138 11.45 5.17 0.01
CA GLU A 138 12.31 4.19 0.67
C GLU A 138 12.02 2.76 0.22
N HIS A 139 13.05 1.91 0.27
CA HIS A 139 12.95 0.49 -0.05
C HIS A 139 13.42 -0.33 1.15
N TRP A 140 12.61 -1.28 1.59
CA TRP A 140 12.90 -2.08 2.78
C TRP A 140 12.78 -3.56 2.45
N SER A 141 13.81 -4.33 2.81
CA SER A 141 13.66 -5.79 2.81
C SER A 141 12.75 -6.19 3.97
N VAL A 142 11.76 -7.03 3.67
CA VAL A 142 10.76 -7.52 4.62
C VAL A 142 10.67 -9.05 4.55
N THR A 143 10.03 -9.65 5.54
CA THR A 143 9.70 -11.07 5.50
C THR A 143 8.59 -11.36 4.49
N GLU A 144 8.50 -12.61 4.02
CA GLU A 144 7.45 -13.05 3.10
C GLU A 144 6.04 -12.90 3.71
N TRP A 145 5.92 -13.04 5.03
CA TRP A 145 4.66 -12.81 5.73
C TRP A 145 4.23 -11.35 5.65
N LEU A 146 5.13 -10.41 5.96
CA LEU A 146 4.81 -8.98 5.89
C LEU A 146 4.60 -8.54 4.43
N ALA A 147 5.35 -9.07 3.47
CA ALA A 147 5.13 -8.84 2.05
C ALA A 147 3.68 -9.12 1.65
N GLY A 148 3.13 -10.28 2.05
CA GLY A 148 1.72 -10.61 1.76
C GLY A 148 0.73 -9.67 2.42
N LYS A 149 1.01 -9.24 3.65
CA LYS A 149 0.16 -8.28 4.35
C LYS A 149 0.21 -6.89 3.77
N LEU A 150 1.36 -6.45 3.26
CA LEU A 150 1.50 -5.19 2.57
C LEU A 150 0.77 -5.20 1.22
N GLU A 151 0.88 -6.28 0.44
CA GLU A 151 0.12 -6.45 -0.81
C GLU A 151 -1.40 -6.43 -0.57
N GLU A 152 -1.88 -7.07 0.51
CA GLU A 152 -3.29 -6.99 0.94
C GLU A 152 -3.74 -5.55 1.26
N GLN A 153 -2.80 -4.65 1.63
CA GLN A 153 -3.06 -3.23 1.84
C GLN A 153 -2.86 -2.37 0.59
N GLY A 154 -2.56 -2.98 -0.57
CA GLY A 154 -2.31 -2.26 -1.83
C GLY A 154 -0.91 -1.65 -1.93
N GLU A 155 0.01 -2.01 -1.04
CA GLU A 155 1.39 -1.53 -1.09
C GLU A 155 2.20 -2.24 -2.18
N LYS A 156 3.13 -1.52 -2.82
CA LYS A 156 4.01 -2.06 -3.86
C LYS A 156 5.11 -2.91 -3.23
N VAL A 157 5.13 -4.19 -3.58
CA VAL A 157 6.12 -5.15 -3.10
C VAL A 157 6.66 -5.97 -4.27
N ASP A 158 7.98 -6.12 -4.36
CA ASP A 158 8.62 -7.13 -5.21
C ASP A 158 8.99 -8.33 -4.33
N ARG A 159 8.44 -9.51 -4.64
CA ARG A 159 8.66 -10.74 -3.86
C ARG A 159 9.90 -11.53 -4.25
N ASP A 160 10.54 -11.19 -5.38
CA ASP A 160 11.69 -11.92 -5.91
C ASP A 160 12.80 -10.97 -6.41
N PHE A 161 13.03 -9.89 -5.67
CA PHE A 161 14.14 -8.99 -5.96
C PHE A 161 15.44 -9.60 -5.43
N ALA A 162 16.19 -10.25 -6.32
CA ALA A 162 17.38 -11.02 -5.97
C ALA A 162 17.11 -12.07 -4.86
N GLY A 163 15.92 -12.69 -4.87
CA GLY A 163 15.49 -13.67 -3.86
C GLY A 163 15.05 -13.05 -2.52
N LEU A 164 14.76 -11.74 -2.48
CA LEU A 164 14.25 -11.04 -1.32
C LEU A 164 12.88 -10.43 -1.61
N CYS A 165 12.08 -10.25 -0.56
CA CYS A 165 10.89 -9.42 -0.61
C CYS A 165 11.26 -7.97 -0.27
N ILE A 166 10.99 -7.03 -1.17
CA ILE A 166 11.29 -5.62 -1.01
C ILE A 166 9.99 -4.81 -1.10
N TRP A 167 9.69 -4.07 -0.06
CA TRP A 167 8.59 -3.12 -0.01
C TRP A 167 9.07 -1.73 -0.44
N ALA A 168 8.35 -1.14 -1.39
CA ALA A 168 8.50 0.25 -1.84
C ALA A 168 7.57 1.15 -1.02
N ARG A 169 8.16 1.85 -0.04
CA ARG A 169 7.45 2.70 0.92
C ARG A 169 7.29 4.12 0.37
N THR A 170 6.06 4.63 0.38
CA THR A 170 5.65 5.96 -0.14
C THR A 170 5.67 7.06 0.92
N THR A 171 6.32 6.83 2.06
CA THR A 171 6.43 7.82 3.13
C THR A 171 7.85 7.89 3.69
N THR A 172 8.23 9.05 4.25
CA THR A 172 9.59 9.29 4.74
C THR A 172 9.63 10.31 5.88
N GLY A 173 10.65 10.21 6.75
CA GLY A 173 10.88 11.13 7.87
C GLY A 173 10.15 10.76 9.17
N GLN A 174 9.19 9.84 9.13
CA GLN A 174 8.55 9.25 10.30
C GLN A 174 8.91 7.76 10.46
N ALA A 175 8.75 7.24 11.69
CA ALA A 175 8.98 5.83 11.98
C ALA A 175 7.99 4.93 11.23
N ILE A 176 8.47 3.80 10.70
CA ILE A 176 7.65 2.83 9.92
C ILE A 176 6.43 2.36 10.71
N GLY A 177 6.53 2.20 12.04
CA GLY A 177 5.40 1.80 12.88
C GLY A 177 4.26 2.84 12.93
N MET A 178 4.46 4.04 12.40
CA MET A 178 3.41 5.06 12.27
C MET A 178 2.67 4.98 10.94
N ASP A 179 3.15 4.16 10.00
CA ASP A 179 2.55 4.05 8.67
C ASP A 179 1.15 3.45 8.75
N GLY A 180 0.25 3.98 7.93
CA GLY A 180 -1.16 3.56 7.89
C GLY A 180 -1.30 2.06 7.62
N CYS A 181 -0.58 1.54 6.62
CA CYS A 181 -0.59 0.13 6.26
C CYS A 181 -0.14 -0.77 7.41
N ILE A 182 0.93 -0.43 8.12
CA ILE A 182 1.40 -1.21 9.28
C ILE A 182 0.35 -1.24 10.39
N ARG A 183 -0.28 -0.10 10.69
CA ARG A 183 -1.36 -0.03 11.70
C ARG A 183 -2.59 -0.83 11.28
N ALA A 184 -2.95 -0.80 10.00
CA ALA A 184 -4.04 -1.61 9.46
C ALA A 184 -3.75 -3.11 9.58
N ILE A 185 -2.51 -3.54 9.30
CA ILE A 185 -2.08 -4.94 9.44
C ILE A 185 -2.15 -5.41 10.91
N VAL A 186 -1.69 -4.57 11.84
CA VAL A 186 -1.80 -4.87 13.29
C VAL A 186 -3.27 -5.05 13.67
N GLN A 187 -4.12 -4.12 13.24
CA GLN A 187 -5.55 -4.15 13.55
C GLN A 187 -6.23 -5.41 12.99
N ALA A 188 -5.96 -5.77 11.73
CA ALA A 188 -6.50 -6.97 11.10
C ALA A 188 -6.04 -8.26 11.81
N THR A 189 -4.77 -8.31 12.25
CA THR A 189 -4.21 -9.47 12.96
C THR A 189 -4.81 -9.63 14.36
N ASP A 190 -5.07 -8.52 15.05
CA ASP A 190 -5.76 -8.52 16.36
C ASP A 190 -7.20 -9.06 16.22
N TYR A 191 -7.93 -8.68 15.16
CA TYR A 191 -9.27 -9.21 14.89
C TYR A 191 -9.27 -10.71 14.60
N ALA A 192 -8.37 -11.18 13.74
CA ALA A 192 -8.25 -12.60 13.42
C ALA A 192 -7.94 -13.45 14.67
N SER A 193 -7.11 -12.91 15.58
CA SER A 193 -6.78 -13.56 16.85
C SER A 193 -7.97 -13.61 17.83
N ALA A 194 -8.82 -12.58 17.82
CA ALA A 194 -10.02 -12.52 18.65
C ALA A 194 -11.12 -13.46 18.14
N GLU A 195 -11.30 -13.58 16.82
CA GLU A 195 -12.26 -14.49 16.20
C GLU A 195 -11.89 -15.96 16.43
N ALA A 196 -10.60 -16.32 16.33
CA ALA A 196 -10.12 -17.67 16.60
C ALA A 196 -10.26 -18.10 18.08
N ALA A 197 -10.49 -17.15 18.99
CA ALA A 197 -10.66 -17.39 20.43
C ALA A 197 -12.12 -17.44 20.89
N ALA A 198 -13.08 -17.15 19.99
CA ALA A 198 -14.52 -17.17 20.24
C ALA A 198 -15.15 -18.52 19.85
#